data_AF-A0A6G3ZB52-F1
#
_entry.id   AF-A0A6G3ZB52-F1
#
_cell.length_a   1.000
_cell.length_b   1.000
_cell.length_c   1.000
_cell.angle_alpha   90.00
_cell.angle_beta   90.00
_cell.angle_gamma   90.00
#
_symmetry.space_group_name_H-M   'P 1'
#
loop_
_entity.id
_entity.type
_entity.pdbx_description
1 polymer ?
#
loop_
_entity_poly.entity_id
_entity_poly.type
_entity_poly.pdbx_seq_one_letter_code
_entity_poly.pdbx_strand_id
1 'polypeptide(L)'
;WLIICGERTDIPSSDHPDTPNSGDLPEIPYTPGVEACELVMLAAVRQDVAEIPEAERDPYYDYYDNDPDFTLPGDTPHSFLKLATPLEYTYKRDTVKIYGNVLKATHGETREEVLGSGDGSQRFQTFKLRQPPLTFVSAPTPSGIQSTLEVRVNQVAWHEVTSLGKVGPRDRSFTTRQDNEGNTTIIFGDGQRGLRLPTGLENIRAKYRSGIGQGGNVKAEQISLLGSRPLGVQSVINPLPASGGADAESRDQARLNAPLAVMALDRLVSLQDYEDFARTFAGIGKASAVQLSDGRREVIHLTIAGEDDIPITPTSDLYRNLKQALQTFGSPNRWVQIAIRDLMVLIVAAKVRLQPDYDWEFVGPVVKATLLETFSFQRRALGQDVQSSEVLAAIHSVPGVDSVDLDVLTSIAESEVVEVSDESDQATWLSKLAAIAEAESGSPPPLRLDVELGRPQGRSSLLPAQLAILSPDVPDALKLEVLTP
;
A
#
# COMPACT_ATOMS: atom_id res chain seq x y z
N TRP A 1 1.58 11.90 18.92
CA TRP A 1 0.72 11.04 18.09
C TRP A 1 0.00 10.08 19.01
N LEU A 2 -1.25 9.75 18.69
CA LEU A 2 -2.05 8.72 19.35
C LEU A 2 -2.59 7.78 18.28
N ILE A 3 -2.90 6.54 18.65
CA ILE A 3 -3.77 5.69 17.85
C ILE A 3 -5.08 5.52 18.62
N ILE A 4 -6.20 5.80 17.97
CA ILE A 4 -7.54 5.63 18.52
C ILE A 4 -8.19 4.49 17.77
N CYS A 5 -8.71 3.51 18.50
CA CYS A 5 -9.38 2.35 17.95
C CYS A 5 -10.74 2.15 18.62
N GLY A 6 -11.68 1.55 17.91
CA GLY A 6 -12.95 1.07 18.46
C GLY A 6 -13.94 0.64 17.38
N GLU A 7 -15.12 0.21 17.82
CA GLU A 7 -16.25 -0.15 16.98
C GLU A 7 -16.85 1.11 16.35
N ARG A 8 -16.97 1.12 15.02
CA ARG A 8 -17.54 2.23 14.24
C ARG A 8 -19.07 2.27 14.39
N THR A 9 -19.60 3.49 14.53
CA THR A 9 -21.05 3.76 14.58
C THR A 9 -21.54 4.61 13.41
N ASP A 10 -20.65 5.01 12.51
CA ASP A 10 -20.93 5.85 11.34
C ASP A 10 -21.31 5.04 10.09
N ILE A 11 -21.31 3.70 10.18
CA ILE A 11 -21.68 2.80 9.08
C ILE A 11 -23.16 2.43 9.24
N PRO A 12 -24.05 2.82 8.31
CA PRO A 12 -25.46 2.48 8.38
C PRO A 12 -25.68 0.97 8.17
N SER A 13 -26.58 0.37 8.94
CA SER A 13 -27.02 -1.02 8.74
C SER A 13 -27.83 -1.17 7.44
N SER A 14 -27.57 -2.24 6.69
CA SER A 14 -28.29 -2.58 5.45
C SER A 14 -29.73 -3.06 5.66
N ASP A 15 -30.12 -3.36 6.90
CA ASP A 15 -31.37 -4.07 7.21
C ASP A 15 -32.61 -3.18 7.38
N HIS A 16 -32.59 -1.91 6.97
CA HIS A 16 -33.79 -1.07 7.08
C HIS A 16 -34.06 -0.16 5.86
N PRO A 17 -35.22 -0.31 5.17
CA PRO A 17 -35.71 0.69 4.24
C PRO A 17 -36.29 1.89 5.02
N ASP A 18 -36.09 3.09 4.49
CA ASP A 18 -36.50 4.39 5.02
C ASP A 18 -37.91 4.43 5.65
N THR A 19 -38.05 5.08 6.81
CA THR A 19 -39.13 6.05 7.09
C THR A 19 -38.81 6.89 8.35
N PRO A 20 -38.88 8.24 8.29
CA PRO A 20 -38.95 9.08 9.49
C PRO A 20 -40.40 9.51 9.73
N ASN A 21 -40.94 9.28 10.94
CA ASN A 21 -42.15 9.96 11.41
C ASN A 21 -42.28 9.89 12.94
N SER A 22 -41.40 10.58 13.67
CA SER A 22 -41.68 11.12 15.02
C SER A 22 -40.53 12.04 15.43
N GLY A 23 -40.84 13.15 16.10
CA GLY A 23 -39.92 14.23 16.45
C GLY A 23 -38.88 13.92 17.55
N ASP A 24 -38.44 12.67 17.66
CA ASP A 24 -37.26 12.27 18.43
C ASP A 24 -36.16 11.93 17.41
N LEU A 25 -34.93 12.43 17.59
CA LEU A 25 -33.80 12.06 16.74
C LEU A 25 -33.61 10.53 16.84
N PRO A 26 -33.90 9.73 15.79
CA PRO A 26 -33.71 8.30 15.89
C PRO A 26 -32.20 8.02 15.87
N GLU A 27 -31.70 7.23 16.83
CA GLU A 27 -30.39 6.59 16.72
C GLU A 27 -30.40 5.81 15.40
N ILE A 28 -29.60 6.25 14.42
CA ILE A 28 -29.46 5.53 13.15
C ILE A 28 -28.83 4.18 13.50
N PRO A 29 -29.50 3.05 13.24
CA PRO A 29 -28.93 1.74 13.53
C PRO A 29 -27.67 1.56 12.68
N TYR A 30 -26.54 1.31 13.36
CA TYR A 30 -25.24 1.12 12.74
C TYR A 30 -24.94 -0.37 12.53
N THR A 31 -23.99 -0.69 11.65
CA THR A 31 -23.49 -2.05 11.45
C THR A 31 -22.55 -2.43 12.60
N PRO A 32 -22.93 -3.35 13.51
CA PRO A 32 -22.11 -3.70 14.66
C PRO A 32 -20.88 -4.53 14.25
N GLY A 33 -19.85 -4.50 15.08
CA GLY A 33 -18.65 -5.34 14.93
C GLY A 33 -17.60 -4.83 13.93
N VAL A 34 -17.80 -3.65 13.33
CA VAL A 34 -16.80 -3.05 12.44
C VAL A 34 -15.78 -2.26 13.26
N GLU A 35 -14.67 -2.91 13.60
CA GLU A 35 -13.53 -2.28 14.29
C GLU A 35 -12.68 -1.44 13.32
N ALA A 36 -12.24 -0.26 13.77
CA ALA A 36 -11.29 0.56 13.03
C ALA A 36 -10.30 1.26 13.96
N CYS A 37 -9.15 1.60 13.41
CA CYS A 37 -8.11 2.35 14.09
C CYS A 37 -7.62 3.52 13.23
N GLU A 38 -7.32 4.65 13.86
CA GLU A 38 -6.82 5.85 13.20
C GLU A 38 -5.58 6.42 13.93
N LEU A 39 -4.57 6.83 13.17
CA LEU A 39 -3.40 7.55 13.69
C LEU A 39 -3.67 9.05 13.70
N VAL A 40 -3.74 9.65 14.89
CA VAL A 40 -4.09 11.06 15.06
C VAL A 40 -3.02 11.88 15.76
N MET A 41 -2.96 13.16 15.44
CA MET A 41 -2.07 14.11 16.11
C MET A 41 -2.79 14.74 17.31
N LEU A 42 -2.19 14.63 18.49
CA LEU A 42 -2.63 15.31 19.71
C LEU A 42 -2.17 16.76 19.67
N ALA A 43 -3.12 17.70 19.68
CA ALA A 43 -2.86 19.14 19.67
C ALA A 43 -2.70 19.71 21.08
N ALA A 44 -3.51 19.26 22.04
CA ALA A 44 -3.40 19.70 23.43
C ALA A 44 -3.97 18.65 24.41
N VAL A 45 -3.51 18.72 25.66
CA VAL A 45 -4.08 18.00 26.79
C VAL A 45 -4.46 19.03 27.84
N ARG A 46 -5.70 18.99 28.33
CA ARG A 46 -6.11 19.75 29.54
C ARG A 46 -6.70 18.80 30.56
N GLN A 47 -6.54 19.14 31.83
CA GLN A 47 -7.28 18.51 32.92
C GLN A 47 -8.35 19.49 33.36
N ASP A 48 -9.60 19.05 33.33
CA ASP A 48 -10.74 19.91 33.60
C ASP A 48 -11.98 19.08 33.97
N VAL A 49 -13.10 19.70 34.26
CA VAL A 49 -14.41 19.03 34.37
C VAL A 49 -15.19 19.18 33.06
N ALA A 50 -16.19 18.31 32.81
CA ALA A 50 -17.04 18.44 31.64
C ALA A 50 -17.85 19.75 31.70
N GLU A 51 -18.04 20.37 30.55
CA GLU A 51 -18.90 21.56 30.41
C GLU A 51 -20.30 21.14 29.98
N ILE A 52 -21.32 21.86 30.46
CA ILE A 52 -22.71 21.73 30.02
C ILE A 52 -22.77 22.08 28.52
N PRO A 53 -23.29 21.17 27.66
CA PRO A 53 -23.42 21.43 26.23
C PRO A 53 -24.21 22.71 25.98
N GLU A 54 -23.79 23.53 25.01
CA GLU A 54 -24.42 24.82 24.71
C GLU A 54 -25.94 24.70 24.46
N ALA A 55 -26.38 23.60 23.86
CA ALA A 55 -27.79 23.31 23.60
C ALA A 55 -28.63 23.02 24.86
N GLU A 56 -27.98 22.68 25.98
CA GLU A 56 -28.62 22.34 27.26
C GLU A 56 -28.45 23.45 28.31
N ARG A 57 -27.73 24.54 27.97
CA ARG A 57 -27.57 25.70 28.85
C ARG A 57 -28.91 26.44 28.95
N ASP A 58 -29.33 26.75 30.17
CA ASP A 58 -30.53 27.56 30.40
C ASP A 58 -30.24 29.03 29.99
N PRO A 59 -30.88 29.56 28.93
CA PRO A 59 -30.64 30.92 28.47
C PRO A 59 -31.09 31.98 29.49
N TYR A 60 -31.87 31.61 30.52
CA TYR A 60 -32.31 32.51 31.57
C TYR A 60 -31.24 32.78 32.64
N TYR A 61 -30.31 31.83 32.86
CA TYR A 61 -29.22 31.97 33.83
C TYR A 61 -27.95 32.63 33.25
N ASP A 62 -27.78 32.63 31.93
CA ASP A 62 -26.65 33.20 31.19
C ASP A 62 -26.53 34.74 31.29
N TYR A 63 -27.61 35.43 31.73
CA TYR A 63 -27.69 36.90 31.76
C TYR A 63 -27.37 37.53 33.14
N TYR A 64 -27.40 36.76 34.23
CA TYR A 64 -27.31 37.32 35.60
C TYR A 64 -26.20 36.70 36.46
N ASP A 65 -25.80 35.45 36.21
CA ASP A 65 -24.63 34.85 36.85
C ASP A 65 -23.44 34.96 35.89
N ASN A 66 -22.48 35.82 36.22
CA ASN A 66 -21.14 35.74 35.63
C ASN A 66 -20.41 34.53 36.23
N ASP A 67 -21.01 33.34 36.19
CA ASP A 67 -20.33 32.11 36.55
C ASP A 67 -19.54 31.68 35.30
N PRO A 68 -18.20 31.86 35.30
CA PRO A 68 -17.39 31.64 34.10
C PRO A 68 -17.30 30.17 33.72
N ASP A 69 -17.69 29.27 34.63
CA ASP A 69 -17.46 27.84 34.54
C ASP A 69 -18.81 27.13 34.37
N PHE A 70 -19.27 27.02 33.11
CA PHE A 70 -20.41 26.20 32.67
C PHE A 70 -20.15 24.70 32.87
N THR A 71 -19.74 24.31 34.07
CA THR A 71 -19.24 22.99 34.40
C THR A 71 -20.38 22.10 34.88
N LEU A 72 -20.32 20.82 34.54
CA LEU A 72 -21.32 19.84 34.89
C LEU A 72 -21.29 19.62 36.42
N PRO A 73 -22.37 19.95 37.17
CA PRO A 73 -22.34 19.87 38.63
C PRO A 73 -22.10 18.45 39.13
N GLY A 74 -21.12 18.28 40.01
CA GLY A 74 -20.76 16.98 40.59
C GLY A 74 -19.83 16.13 39.71
N ASP A 75 -19.38 16.65 38.57
CA ASP A 75 -18.36 15.99 37.76
C ASP A 75 -16.98 16.06 38.43
N THR A 76 -16.10 15.13 38.04
CA THR A 76 -14.72 15.06 38.56
C THR A 76 -13.71 15.42 37.47
N PRO A 77 -12.49 15.88 37.81
CA PRO A 77 -11.51 16.24 36.80
C PRO A 77 -11.16 15.07 35.86
N HIS A 78 -11.41 15.25 34.57
CA HIS A 78 -11.07 14.36 33.47
C HIS A 78 -9.90 14.91 32.66
N SER A 79 -9.27 14.03 31.87
CA SER A 79 -8.29 14.44 30.86
C SER A 79 -9.00 14.64 29.52
N PHE A 80 -8.93 15.85 28.97
CA PHE A 80 -9.43 16.16 27.64
C PHE A 80 -8.28 16.19 26.64
N LEU A 81 -8.43 15.38 25.59
CA LEU A 81 -7.49 15.28 24.50
C LEU A 81 -8.03 16.06 23.29
N LYS A 82 -7.39 17.18 22.95
CA LYS A 82 -7.72 17.94 21.75
C LYS A 82 -6.92 17.40 20.58
N LEU A 83 -7.59 16.87 19.56
CA LEU A 83 -6.95 16.40 18.33
C LEU A 83 -6.70 17.56 17.36
N ALA A 84 -5.64 17.48 16.56
CA ALA A 84 -5.30 18.51 15.57
C ALA A 84 -6.25 18.49 14.37
N THR A 85 -6.79 17.32 14.06
CA THR A 85 -7.83 17.08 13.07
C THR A 85 -8.98 16.32 13.72
N PRO A 86 -10.23 16.54 13.30
CA PRO A 86 -11.34 15.66 13.68
C PRO A 86 -11.03 14.20 13.32
N LEU A 87 -11.68 13.28 14.03
CA LEU A 87 -11.68 11.86 13.68
C LEU A 87 -12.40 11.66 12.34
N GLU A 88 -11.91 10.70 11.55
CA GLU A 88 -12.59 10.28 10.33
C GLU A 88 -13.83 9.46 10.66
N TYR A 89 -13.77 8.65 11.72
CA TYR A 89 -14.87 7.79 12.14
C TYR A 89 -15.54 8.26 13.44
N THR A 90 -16.76 7.79 13.64
CA THR A 90 -17.45 7.90 14.94
C THR A 90 -17.40 6.55 15.62
N TYR A 91 -17.08 6.54 16.91
CA TYR A 91 -16.84 5.31 17.67
C TYR A 91 -17.85 5.11 18.79
N LYS A 92 -18.17 3.85 19.05
CA LYS A 92 -18.95 3.43 20.20
C LYS A 92 -18.13 3.58 21.48
N ARG A 93 -18.59 4.45 22.39
CA ARG A 93 -17.80 4.96 23.53
C ARG A 93 -17.14 3.88 24.40
N ASP A 94 -17.82 2.79 24.68
CA ASP A 94 -17.35 1.71 25.57
C ASP A 94 -16.30 0.78 24.92
N THR A 95 -16.13 0.87 23.60
CA THR A 95 -15.12 0.09 22.85
C THR A 95 -13.82 0.86 22.62
N VAL A 96 -13.82 2.17 22.84
CA VAL A 96 -12.70 3.05 22.48
C VAL A 96 -11.44 2.72 23.28
N LYS A 97 -10.34 2.45 22.56
CA LYS A 97 -8.98 2.31 23.10
C LYS A 97 -8.10 3.43 22.56
N ILE A 98 -7.38 4.11 23.46
CA ILE A 98 -6.43 5.17 23.10
C ILE A 98 -5.01 4.72 23.44
N TYR A 99 -4.19 4.55 22.40
CA TYR A 99 -2.77 4.21 22.54
C TYR A 99 -1.93 5.48 22.56
N GLY A 100 -1.27 5.75 23.69
CA GLY A 100 -0.37 6.90 23.88
C GLY A 100 1.11 6.61 23.60
N ASN A 101 1.56 5.38 23.86
CA ASN A 101 2.95 4.95 23.70
C ASN A 101 3.19 4.40 22.28
N VAL A 102 2.96 5.24 21.28
CA VAL A 102 3.05 4.86 19.87
C VAL A 102 4.45 5.12 19.34
N LEU A 103 5.05 4.13 18.71
CA LEU A 103 6.33 4.25 18.03
C LEU A 103 6.21 3.81 16.57
N LYS A 104 6.98 4.46 15.71
CA LYS A 104 7.09 4.08 14.30
C LYS A 104 7.97 2.84 14.19
N ALA A 105 7.48 1.82 13.50
CA ALA A 105 8.22 0.59 13.21
C ALA A 105 8.34 0.38 11.70
N THR A 106 9.39 -0.31 11.27
CA THR A 106 9.64 -0.69 9.87
C THR A 106 10.23 -2.11 9.84
N HIS A 107 10.13 -2.83 8.73
CA HIS A 107 10.63 -4.21 8.59
C HIS A 107 12.16 -4.30 8.43
N GLY A 108 12.77 -5.36 8.97
CA GLY A 108 14.20 -5.70 8.81
C GLY A 108 14.97 -5.87 10.13
N GLU A 109 15.90 -6.81 10.18
CA GLU A 109 16.75 -7.12 11.33
C GLU A 109 18.05 -6.31 11.31
N THR A 110 18.44 -5.71 12.44
CA THR A 110 19.72 -4.97 12.51
C THR A 110 20.91 -5.92 12.55
N ARG A 111 21.90 -5.67 11.68
CA ARG A 111 23.17 -6.39 11.59
C ARG A 111 24.33 -5.43 11.85
N GLU A 112 25.31 -5.88 12.61
CA GLU A 112 26.59 -5.19 12.80
C GLU A 112 27.71 -6.18 12.50
N GLU A 113 28.62 -5.84 11.60
CA GLU A 113 29.71 -6.74 11.22
C GLU A 113 31.02 -6.02 10.85
N VAL A 114 32.12 -6.74 11.00
CA VAL A 114 33.44 -6.35 10.49
C VAL A 114 33.56 -6.88 9.07
N LEU A 115 33.71 -5.97 8.12
CA LEU A 115 33.85 -6.32 6.70
C LEU A 115 35.26 -6.79 6.36
N GLY A 116 36.28 -6.19 6.98
CA GLY A 116 37.67 -6.57 6.80
C GLY A 116 38.66 -5.44 7.08
N SER A 117 39.83 -5.59 6.47
CA SER A 117 41.01 -4.74 6.62
C SER A 117 41.21 -3.89 5.38
N GLY A 118 41.38 -2.58 5.55
CA GLY A 118 41.76 -1.68 4.45
C GLY A 118 43.23 -1.78 4.10
N ASP A 119 43.56 -1.51 2.84
CA ASP A 119 44.93 -1.40 2.30
C ASP A 119 45.09 -0.10 1.49
N GLY A 120 45.78 0.90 2.02
CA GLY A 120 45.96 2.19 1.34
C GLY A 120 46.70 2.16 0.01
N SER A 121 47.34 1.04 -0.33
CA SER A 121 47.97 0.85 -1.64
C SER A 121 46.96 0.51 -2.75
N GLN A 122 45.83 -0.10 -2.39
CA GLN A 122 44.84 -0.59 -3.34
C GLN A 122 43.79 0.47 -3.72
N ARG A 123 43.39 0.43 -5.00
CA ARG A 123 42.36 1.28 -5.58
C ARG A 123 41.03 0.52 -5.63
N PHE A 124 39.91 1.22 -5.47
CA PHE A 124 38.56 0.65 -5.60
C PHE A 124 38.35 -0.65 -4.81
N GLN A 125 38.88 -0.69 -3.59
CA GLN A 125 38.70 -1.86 -2.72
C GLN A 125 37.22 -2.12 -2.50
N THR A 126 36.88 -3.42 -2.48
CA THR A 126 35.49 -3.87 -2.40
C THR A 126 35.26 -4.81 -1.24
N PHE A 127 34.12 -4.68 -0.59
CA PHE A 127 33.71 -5.55 0.52
C PHE A 127 32.24 -5.95 0.37
N LYS A 128 31.95 -7.24 0.50
CA LYS A 128 30.59 -7.79 0.39
C LYS A 128 29.93 -7.81 1.77
N LEU A 129 28.67 -7.38 1.85
CA LEU A 129 27.85 -7.60 3.05
C LEU A 129 27.58 -9.09 3.21
N ARG A 130 27.66 -9.63 4.43
CA ARG A 130 27.53 -11.08 4.64
C ARG A 130 26.08 -11.55 4.78
N GLN A 131 25.15 -10.65 5.08
CA GLN A 131 23.73 -10.95 5.33
C GLN A 131 22.82 -10.21 4.34
N PRO A 132 22.71 -10.68 3.08
CA PRO A 132 21.74 -10.14 2.14
C PRO A 132 20.30 -10.50 2.57
N PRO A 133 19.28 -9.79 2.07
CA PRO A 133 19.37 -8.55 1.30
C PRO A 133 19.55 -7.32 2.20
N LEU A 134 20.18 -6.24 1.70
CA LEU A 134 20.23 -4.94 2.37
C LEU A 134 18.85 -4.29 2.38
N THR A 135 18.39 -3.83 3.54
CA THR A 135 17.13 -3.11 3.66
C THR A 135 17.27 -1.67 3.16
N PHE A 136 16.30 -1.27 2.33
CA PHE A 136 16.04 0.11 1.96
C PHE A 136 14.74 0.57 2.63
N VAL A 137 14.73 1.78 3.16
CA VAL A 137 13.53 2.42 3.71
C VAL A 137 13.00 3.45 2.72
N SER A 138 11.69 3.65 2.68
CA SER A 138 11.11 4.68 1.83
C SER A 138 11.64 6.06 2.21
N ALA A 139 11.95 6.89 1.20
CA ALA A 139 12.47 8.23 1.37
C ALA A 139 11.96 9.16 0.26
N PRO A 140 11.86 10.49 0.48
CA PRO A 140 11.38 11.44 -0.50
C PRO A 140 12.48 11.82 -1.52
N THR A 141 13.11 10.80 -2.13
CA THR A 141 14.15 10.93 -3.15
C THR A 141 13.57 10.55 -4.52
N PRO A 142 14.25 10.85 -5.65
CA PRO A 142 13.78 10.42 -6.96
C PRO A 142 13.58 8.90 -7.10
N SER A 143 14.41 8.09 -6.46
CA SER A 143 14.26 6.63 -6.44
C SER A 143 13.26 6.13 -5.39
N GLY A 144 12.77 6.99 -4.51
CA GLY A 144 11.84 6.66 -3.44
C GLY A 144 12.40 5.90 -2.25
N ILE A 145 13.72 5.70 -2.20
CA ILE A 145 14.40 4.88 -1.19
C ILE A 145 15.66 5.53 -0.63
N GLN A 146 16.00 5.11 0.57
CA GLN A 146 17.28 5.35 1.23
C GLN A 146 17.80 4.05 1.84
N SER A 147 19.08 3.76 1.59
CA SER A 147 19.82 2.64 2.17
C SER A 147 19.92 2.78 3.70
N THR A 148 19.79 1.66 4.42
CA THR A 148 20.03 1.60 5.87
C THR A 148 21.50 1.38 6.23
N LEU A 149 22.39 1.30 5.23
CA LEU A 149 23.80 1.00 5.39
C LEU A 149 24.58 2.18 5.98
N GLU A 150 25.18 1.94 7.13
CA GLU A 150 26.21 2.79 7.72
C GLU A 150 27.57 2.08 7.63
N VAL A 151 28.56 2.75 7.06
CA VAL A 151 29.94 2.25 7.00
C VAL A 151 30.85 3.15 7.83
N ARG A 152 31.66 2.54 8.69
CA ARG A 152 32.70 3.22 9.46
C ARG A 152 34.06 2.59 9.18
N VAL A 153 35.08 3.42 8.98
CA VAL A 153 36.48 2.99 8.86
C VAL A 153 37.29 3.68 9.94
N ASN A 154 38.01 2.91 10.77
CA ASN A 154 38.66 3.43 11.99
C ASN A 154 37.68 4.21 12.88
N GLN A 155 36.43 3.73 13.01
CA GLN A 155 35.33 4.40 13.74
C GLN A 155 34.85 5.74 13.14
N VAL A 156 35.39 6.16 11.99
CA VAL A 156 34.96 7.37 11.28
C VAL A 156 33.94 7.02 10.22
N ALA A 157 32.83 7.77 10.16
CA ALA A 157 31.78 7.56 9.16
C ALA A 157 32.26 7.87 7.73
N TRP A 158 31.87 6.99 6.82
CA TRP A 158 31.95 7.18 5.37
C TRP A 158 30.52 7.30 4.80
N HIS A 159 30.37 8.02 3.70
CA HIS A 159 29.06 8.38 3.15
C HIS A 159 28.80 7.65 1.83
N GLU A 160 27.63 7.03 1.74
CA GLU A 160 27.18 6.40 0.51
C GLU A 160 26.86 7.46 -0.55
N VAL A 161 27.28 7.21 -1.79
CA VAL A 161 26.97 8.04 -2.96
C VAL A 161 26.49 7.16 -4.13
N THR A 162 25.67 7.72 -5.00
CA THR A 162 25.18 7.04 -6.21
C THR A 162 26.29 6.74 -7.21
N SER A 163 27.32 7.59 -7.27
CA SER A 163 28.47 7.39 -8.13
C SER A 163 29.71 8.09 -7.59
N LEU A 164 30.85 7.41 -7.62
CA LEU A 164 32.15 7.99 -7.28
C LEU A 164 32.62 9.04 -8.31
N GLY A 165 31.97 9.15 -9.48
CA GLY A 165 32.41 10.02 -10.58
C GLY A 165 32.48 11.52 -10.24
N LYS A 166 31.68 12.00 -9.27
CA LYS A 166 31.63 13.40 -8.82
C LYS A 166 32.29 13.64 -7.46
N VAL A 167 32.97 12.64 -6.90
CA VAL A 167 33.54 12.68 -5.54
C VAL A 167 34.99 13.15 -5.58
N GLY A 168 35.36 14.06 -4.68
CA GLY A 168 36.73 14.56 -4.55
C GLY A 168 37.71 13.53 -3.96
N PRO A 169 39.02 13.67 -4.19
CA PRO A 169 40.04 12.69 -3.78
C PRO A 169 40.22 12.54 -2.26
N ARG A 170 39.67 13.47 -1.46
CA ARG A 170 39.74 13.47 0.01
C ARG A 170 38.42 13.10 0.68
N ASP A 171 37.38 12.87 -0.10
CA ASP A 171 36.05 12.64 0.44
C ASP A 171 35.92 11.18 0.91
N ARG A 172 35.43 11.00 2.13
CA ARG A 172 35.13 9.68 2.70
C ARG A 172 33.82 9.17 2.15
N SER A 173 33.86 8.66 0.93
CA SER A 173 32.69 8.16 0.23
C SER A 173 32.88 6.75 -0.30
N PHE A 174 31.78 6.03 -0.38
CA PHE A 174 31.69 4.74 -1.02
C PHE A 174 30.43 4.68 -1.88
N THR A 175 30.38 3.74 -2.80
CA THR A 175 29.16 3.42 -3.54
C THR A 175 28.84 1.94 -3.36
N THR A 176 27.60 1.55 -3.60
CA THR A 176 27.15 0.17 -3.49
C THR A 176 26.78 -0.38 -4.86
N ARG A 177 26.91 -1.69 -5.01
CA ARG A 177 26.38 -2.44 -6.16
C ARG A 177 25.64 -3.65 -5.63
N GLN A 178 24.43 -3.85 -6.13
CA GLN A 178 23.64 -5.04 -5.86
C GLN A 178 23.66 -5.96 -7.09
N ASP A 179 23.79 -7.26 -6.87
CA ASP A 179 23.60 -8.28 -7.91
C ASP A 179 22.15 -8.79 -7.93
N ASN A 180 21.82 -9.64 -8.91
CA ASN A 180 20.46 -10.18 -9.08
C ASN A 180 20.05 -11.12 -7.92
N GLU A 181 21.03 -11.62 -7.16
CA GLU A 181 20.84 -12.46 -5.99
C GLU A 181 20.66 -11.64 -4.70
N GLY A 182 20.60 -10.31 -4.79
CA GLY A 182 20.39 -9.41 -3.66
C GLY A 182 21.63 -9.16 -2.81
N ASN A 183 22.81 -9.60 -3.26
CA ASN A 183 24.04 -9.32 -2.54
C ASN A 183 24.53 -7.91 -2.78
N THR A 184 24.87 -7.21 -1.70
CA THR A 184 25.44 -5.87 -1.78
C THR A 184 26.96 -5.89 -1.64
N THR A 185 27.64 -5.25 -2.59
CA THR A 185 29.08 -5.00 -2.56
C THR A 185 29.34 -3.50 -2.41
N ILE A 186 30.11 -3.13 -1.38
CA ILE A 186 30.58 -1.78 -1.13
C ILE A 186 31.87 -1.56 -1.93
N ILE A 187 31.98 -0.42 -2.60
CA ILE A 187 33.12 -0.04 -3.44
C ILE A 187 33.65 1.32 -2.97
N PHE A 188 34.90 1.37 -2.53
CA PHE A 188 35.57 2.58 -2.04
C PHE A 188 36.30 3.35 -3.14
N GLY A 189 36.83 4.54 -2.81
CA GLY A 189 37.55 5.39 -3.75
C GLY A 189 38.95 4.88 -4.15
N ASP A 190 39.51 5.48 -5.20
CA ASP A 190 40.85 5.20 -5.73
C ASP A 190 41.88 6.30 -5.43
N GLY A 191 41.51 7.29 -4.62
CA GLY A 191 42.34 8.45 -4.28
C GLY A 191 42.29 9.58 -5.32
N GLN A 192 41.58 9.40 -6.43
CA GLN A 192 41.17 10.49 -7.33
C GLN A 192 39.67 10.75 -7.22
N ARG A 193 38.88 9.68 -7.20
CA ARG A 193 37.43 9.65 -7.07
C ARG A 193 37.07 9.02 -5.72
N GLY A 194 37.08 9.85 -4.68
CA GLY A 194 36.97 9.40 -3.29
C GLY A 194 38.30 8.98 -2.67
N LEU A 195 38.36 9.09 -1.34
CA LEU A 195 39.51 8.73 -0.53
C LEU A 195 39.76 7.21 -0.58
N ARG A 196 41.03 6.79 -0.65
CA ARG A 196 41.39 5.38 -0.45
C ARG A 196 41.22 4.99 1.01
N LEU A 197 40.95 3.70 1.24
CA LEU A 197 40.92 3.20 2.60
C LEU A 197 42.30 3.34 3.27
N PRO A 198 42.38 3.81 4.52
CA PRO A 198 43.61 3.71 5.30
C PRO A 198 43.94 2.24 5.59
N THR A 199 45.23 1.90 5.57
CA THR A 199 45.69 0.57 5.98
C THR A 199 45.35 0.32 7.45
N GLY A 200 44.72 -0.80 7.75
CA GLY A 200 44.39 -1.19 9.12
C GLY A 200 43.85 -2.61 9.20
N LEU A 201 43.91 -3.21 10.40
CA LEU A 201 43.37 -4.55 10.66
C LEU A 201 41.91 -4.44 11.10
N GLU A 202 41.00 -5.15 10.41
CA GLU A 202 39.58 -5.24 10.78
C GLU A 202 38.92 -3.87 11.05
N ASN A 203 39.39 -2.87 10.31
CA ASN A 203 39.06 -1.48 10.58
C ASN A 203 37.81 -0.99 9.86
N ILE A 204 37.21 -1.84 9.01
CA ILE A 204 36.01 -1.53 8.24
C ILE A 204 34.83 -2.25 8.89
N ARG A 205 33.86 -1.47 9.36
CA ARG A 205 32.66 -1.96 10.02
C ARG A 205 31.42 -1.45 9.29
N ALA A 206 30.43 -2.32 9.17
CA ALA A 206 29.12 -1.98 8.64
C ALA A 206 28.05 -2.22 9.68
N LYS A 207 27.06 -1.32 9.72
CA LYS A 207 25.80 -1.50 10.42
C LYS A 207 24.70 -1.28 9.41
N TYR A 208 23.79 -2.22 9.28
CA TYR A 208 22.71 -2.15 8.30
C TYR A 208 21.53 -2.99 8.77
N ARG A 209 20.43 -2.95 8.02
CA ARG A 209 19.33 -3.88 8.22
C ARG A 209 19.27 -4.91 7.12
N SER A 210 18.87 -6.12 7.49
CA SER A 210 18.69 -7.25 6.59
C SER A 210 17.23 -7.65 6.53
N GLY A 211 16.71 -7.82 5.32
CA GLY A 211 15.29 -8.11 5.04
C GLY A 211 14.59 -6.97 4.32
N ILE A 212 13.83 -7.31 3.29
CA ILE A 212 12.96 -6.44 2.50
C ILE A 212 11.73 -7.23 2.09
N GLY A 213 10.81 -6.60 1.38
CA GLY A 213 9.78 -7.34 0.68
C GLY A 213 8.37 -7.20 1.22
N GLN A 214 7.47 -7.86 0.51
CA GLN A 214 6.06 -7.97 0.86
C GLN A 214 5.84 -8.71 2.19
N GLY A 215 6.79 -9.56 2.62
CA GLY A 215 6.73 -10.24 3.92
C GLY A 215 6.77 -9.31 5.13
N GLY A 216 7.08 -8.02 4.92
CA GLY A 216 6.93 -6.98 5.95
C GLY A 216 5.53 -6.39 6.06
N ASN A 217 4.63 -6.66 5.10
CA ASN A 217 3.25 -6.22 5.12
C ASN A 217 2.43 -7.20 5.96
N VAL A 218 1.85 -6.70 7.04
CA VAL A 218 1.08 -7.53 7.98
C VAL A 218 -0.18 -6.78 8.38
N LYS A 219 -1.25 -7.53 8.64
CA LYS A 219 -2.53 -6.98 9.09
C LYS A 219 -2.37 -6.35 10.48
N ALA A 220 -3.38 -5.60 10.89
CA ALA A 220 -3.47 -5.14 12.27
C ALA A 220 -3.35 -6.34 13.24
N GLU A 221 -2.75 -6.10 14.39
CA GLU A 221 -2.58 -7.02 15.52
C GLU A 221 -1.70 -8.27 15.27
N GLN A 222 -1.12 -8.43 14.09
CA GLN A 222 -0.22 -9.57 13.79
C GLN A 222 1.18 -9.43 14.41
N ILE A 223 1.63 -8.22 14.74
CA ILE A 223 2.90 -7.96 15.44
C ILE A 223 2.62 -7.89 16.94
N SER A 224 2.76 -9.04 17.62
CA SER A 224 2.47 -9.15 19.06
C SER A 224 3.69 -9.51 19.93
N LEU A 225 4.84 -9.78 19.30
CA LEU A 225 6.03 -10.30 19.97
C LEU A 225 7.12 -9.23 20.15
N LEU A 226 7.61 -9.11 21.38
CA LEU A 226 8.75 -8.27 21.73
C LEU A 226 10.07 -8.99 21.43
N GLY A 227 10.84 -8.48 20.46
CA GLY A 227 12.19 -9.00 20.17
C GLY A 227 13.20 -8.76 21.31
N SER A 228 12.99 -7.70 22.10
CA SER A 228 13.68 -7.46 23.37
C SER A 228 12.67 -6.94 24.39
N ARG A 229 12.90 -7.20 25.68
CA ARG A 229 11.99 -6.80 26.77
C ARG A 229 12.57 -5.63 27.58
N PRO A 230 12.43 -4.38 27.10
CA PRO A 230 12.83 -3.22 27.89
C PRO A 230 12.01 -3.12 29.18
N LEU A 231 12.60 -2.53 30.22
CA LEU A 231 11.98 -2.42 31.53
C LEU A 231 10.65 -1.63 31.43
N GLY A 232 9.58 -2.17 32.01
CA GLY A 232 8.27 -1.53 32.04
C GLY A 232 7.37 -1.78 30.84
N VAL A 233 7.84 -2.51 29.81
CA VAL A 233 7.02 -2.89 28.64
C VAL A 233 6.51 -4.32 28.80
N GLN A 234 5.18 -4.48 28.83
CA GLN A 234 4.54 -5.79 29.02
C GLN A 234 4.23 -6.50 27.70
N SER A 235 3.74 -5.75 26.71
CA SER A 235 3.35 -6.27 25.39
C SER A 235 3.55 -5.19 24.33
N VAL A 236 3.51 -5.62 23.07
CA VAL A 236 3.45 -4.76 21.90
C VAL A 236 2.34 -5.27 21.01
N ILE A 237 1.65 -4.37 20.32
CA ILE A 237 0.72 -4.69 19.24
C ILE A 237 0.91 -3.65 18.13
N ASN A 238 0.51 -3.98 16.91
CA ASN A 238 0.32 -3.01 15.83
C ASN A 238 -1.18 -2.77 15.58
N PRO A 239 -1.82 -1.75 16.16
CA PRO A 239 -3.25 -1.52 15.92
C PRO A 239 -3.56 -1.15 14.46
N LEU A 240 -2.55 -0.70 13.72
CA LEU A 240 -2.64 -0.41 12.29
C LEU A 240 -1.85 -1.46 11.50
N PRO A 241 -2.29 -1.81 10.27
CA PRO A 241 -1.53 -2.69 9.40
C PRO A 241 -0.19 -2.07 9.01
N ALA A 242 0.83 -2.91 8.83
CA ALA A 242 2.08 -2.52 8.18
C ALA A 242 1.91 -2.68 6.66
N SER A 243 2.34 -1.67 5.89
CA SER A 243 2.10 -1.60 4.46
C SER A 243 3.26 -0.92 3.73
N GLY A 244 3.27 -1.02 2.39
CA GLY A 244 4.28 -0.40 1.52
C GLY A 244 5.63 -1.10 1.45
N GLY A 245 5.76 -2.30 2.03
CA GLY A 245 6.91 -3.18 1.80
C GLY A 245 6.81 -3.88 0.45
N ALA A 246 7.79 -3.69 -0.42
CA ALA A 246 7.83 -4.27 -1.76
C ALA A 246 9.06 -5.17 -1.93
N ASP A 247 8.90 -6.22 -2.73
CA ASP A 247 10.02 -7.03 -3.18
C ASP A 247 10.94 -6.22 -4.11
N ALA A 248 12.14 -6.74 -4.36
CA ALA A 248 13.05 -6.11 -5.30
C ALA A 248 12.48 -6.22 -6.72
N GLU A 249 12.61 -5.13 -7.49
CA GLU A 249 12.19 -5.08 -8.87
C GLU A 249 12.78 -6.26 -9.68
N SER A 250 11.93 -6.94 -10.45
CA SER A 250 12.38 -8.02 -11.32
C SER A 250 13.20 -7.49 -12.50
N ARG A 251 14.00 -8.35 -13.12
CA ARG A 251 14.78 -8.00 -14.32
C ARG A 251 13.91 -7.45 -15.45
N ASP A 252 12.71 -7.99 -15.62
CA ASP A 252 11.85 -7.62 -16.74
C ASP A 252 11.13 -6.29 -16.47
N GLN A 253 10.77 -5.98 -15.22
CA GLN A 253 10.34 -4.64 -14.80
C GLN A 253 11.48 -3.62 -14.93
N ALA A 254 12.69 -3.96 -14.47
CA ALA A 254 13.86 -3.10 -14.61
C ALA A 254 14.13 -2.73 -16.08
N ARG A 255 13.85 -3.64 -17.03
CA ARG A 255 13.96 -3.36 -18.47
C ARG A 255 12.95 -2.29 -18.92
N LEU A 256 11.74 -2.28 -18.36
CA LEU A 256 10.69 -1.31 -18.66
C LEU A 256 10.95 0.03 -17.99
N ASN A 257 11.44 0.02 -16.74
CA ASN A 257 11.59 1.22 -15.91
C ASN A 257 12.95 1.93 -16.10
N ALA A 258 14.02 1.23 -16.49
CA ALA A 258 15.34 1.83 -16.66
C ALA A 258 15.37 3.03 -17.65
N PRO A 259 14.68 2.99 -18.81
CA PRO A 259 14.59 4.17 -19.67
C PRO A 259 13.88 5.35 -19.01
N LEU A 260 12.82 5.09 -18.23
CA LEU A 260 12.04 6.13 -17.54
C LEU A 260 12.91 6.89 -16.53
N ALA A 261 13.76 6.17 -15.78
CA ALA A 261 14.68 6.76 -14.81
C ALA A 261 15.71 7.74 -15.42
N VAL A 262 16.00 7.62 -16.72
CA VAL A 262 16.90 8.53 -17.45
C VAL A 262 16.14 9.69 -18.10
N MET A 263 14.87 9.46 -18.47
CA MET A 263 14.01 10.47 -19.10
C MET A 263 13.38 11.44 -18.10
N ALA A 264 13.09 10.96 -16.88
CA ALA A 264 12.66 11.79 -15.77
C ALA A 264 13.82 12.69 -15.34
N LEU A 265 13.85 13.91 -15.87
CA LEU A 265 14.76 14.97 -15.38
C LEU A 265 14.40 15.34 -13.93
N ASP A 266 15.24 16.12 -13.25
CA ASP A 266 15.03 16.61 -11.87
C ASP A 266 13.79 17.54 -11.70
N ARG A 267 12.83 17.49 -12.63
CA ARG A 267 11.62 18.31 -12.65
C ARG A 267 10.46 17.61 -13.37
N LEU A 268 9.27 17.66 -12.76
CA LEU A 268 8.01 17.13 -13.33
C LEU A 268 7.19 18.28 -13.94
N VAL A 269 6.85 18.15 -15.22
CA VAL A 269 6.16 19.19 -16.01
C VAL A 269 4.89 18.65 -16.67
N SER A 270 5.01 17.54 -17.40
CA SER A 270 3.92 16.90 -18.15
C SER A 270 3.17 15.88 -17.30
N LEU A 271 1.94 15.51 -17.66
CA LEU A 271 1.20 14.42 -16.98
C LEU A 271 2.00 13.10 -17.02
N GLN A 272 2.63 12.81 -18.16
CA GLN A 272 3.50 11.64 -18.34
C GLN A 272 4.67 11.66 -17.35
N ASP A 273 5.26 12.82 -17.06
CA ASP A 273 6.37 12.93 -16.11
C ASP A 273 5.92 12.51 -14.70
N TYR A 274 4.72 12.89 -14.28
CA TYR A 274 4.16 12.50 -12.98
C TYR A 274 3.88 10.99 -12.92
N GLU A 275 3.38 10.41 -14.02
CA GLU A 275 3.14 8.98 -14.13
C GLU A 275 4.45 8.17 -14.09
N ASP A 276 5.42 8.54 -14.92
CA ASP A 276 6.70 7.87 -15.03
C ASP A 276 7.52 8.00 -13.74
N PHE A 277 7.52 9.19 -13.12
CA PHE A 277 8.16 9.40 -11.83
C PHE A 277 7.56 8.49 -10.76
N ALA A 278 6.23 8.43 -10.66
CA ALA A 278 5.55 7.58 -9.71
C ALA A 278 5.83 6.09 -9.98
N ARG A 279 5.85 5.66 -11.25
CA ARG A 279 6.18 4.27 -11.64
C ARG A 279 7.62 3.89 -11.30
N THR A 280 8.56 4.83 -11.34
CA THR A 280 9.97 4.59 -10.96
C THR A 280 10.24 4.71 -9.45
N PHE A 281 9.24 5.13 -8.68
CA PHE A 281 9.36 5.26 -7.23
C PHE A 281 9.27 3.88 -6.59
N ALA A 282 10.30 3.45 -5.86
CA ALA A 282 10.34 2.08 -5.37
C ALA A 282 9.12 1.75 -4.48
N GLY A 283 8.52 0.59 -4.75
CA GLY A 283 7.29 0.12 -4.12
C GLY A 283 6.00 0.48 -4.86
N ILE A 284 6.08 1.25 -5.94
CA ILE A 284 4.97 1.48 -6.88
C ILE A 284 5.18 0.61 -8.11
N GLY A 285 4.21 -0.24 -8.43
CA GLY A 285 4.24 -1.07 -9.64
C GLY A 285 3.53 -0.43 -10.82
N LYS A 286 2.47 0.34 -10.56
CA LYS A 286 1.71 1.05 -11.61
C LYS A 286 1.33 2.45 -11.18
N ALA A 287 1.29 3.33 -12.16
CA ALA A 287 0.79 4.68 -12.02
C ALA A 287 0.02 5.07 -13.28
N SER A 288 -1.00 5.91 -13.09
CA SER A 288 -1.78 6.56 -14.16
C SER A 288 -2.05 8.00 -13.76
N ALA A 289 -1.68 8.96 -14.60
CA ALA A 289 -1.93 10.38 -14.34
C ALA A 289 -2.95 10.98 -15.31
N VAL A 290 -4.03 11.55 -14.79
CA VAL A 290 -5.05 12.25 -15.58
C VAL A 290 -5.32 13.65 -15.02
N GLN A 291 -5.60 14.61 -15.90
CA GLN A 291 -5.98 15.96 -15.47
C GLN A 291 -7.50 16.02 -15.29
N LEU A 292 -7.94 16.23 -14.05
CA LEU A 292 -9.35 16.28 -13.67
C LEU A 292 -9.66 17.60 -12.97
N SER A 293 -10.95 17.89 -12.75
CA SER A 293 -11.37 19.01 -11.92
C SER A 293 -12.10 18.53 -10.67
N ASP A 294 -11.70 19.05 -9.50
CA ASP A 294 -12.38 18.85 -8.22
C ASP A 294 -13.58 19.81 -8.02
N GLY A 295 -14.04 20.45 -9.10
CA GLY A 295 -15.07 21.48 -9.10
C GLY A 295 -14.59 22.88 -8.71
N ARG A 296 -13.37 23.02 -8.17
CA ARG A 296 -12.78 24.31 -7.79
C ARG A 296 -11.55 24.66 -8.63
N ARG A 297 -10.79 23.66 -9.05
CA ARG A 297 -9.52 23.81 -9.77
C ARG A 297 -9.26 22.58 -10.63
N GLU A 298 -8.26 22.69 -11.50
CA GLU A 298 -7.67 21.54 -12.15
C GLU A 298 -6.64 20.88 -11.22
N VAL A 299 -6.70 19.55 -11.16
CA VAL A 299 -5.80 18.71 -10.38
C VAL A 299 -5.23 17.62 -11.27
N ILE A 300 -3.96 17.29 -11.04
CA ILE A 300 -3.35 16.07 -11.55
C ILE A 300 -3.80 14.96 -10.60
N HIS A 301 -4.74 14.14 -11.05
CA HIS A 301 -5.20 12.97 -10.32
C HIS A 301 -4.32 11.79 -10.70
N LEU A 302 -3.46 11.40 -9.75
CA LEU A 302 -2.48 10.34 -9.91
C LEU A 302 -2.98 9.09 -9.18
N THR A 303 -3.39 8.09 -9.94
CA THR A 303 -3.72 6.77 -9.39
C THR A 303 -2.46 5.91 -9.31
N ILE A 304 -2.23 5.27 -8.18
CA ILE A 304 -1.09 4.37 -7.95
C ILE A 304 -1.53 2.98 -7.51
N ALA A 305 -0.75 1.97 -7.87
CA ALA A 305 -0.82 0.61 -7.34
C ALA A 305 0.56 0.21 -6.81
N GLY A 306 0.58 -0.50 -5.67
CA GLY A 306 1.81 -1.06 -5.14
C GLY A 306 2.46 -2.05 -6.09
N GLU A 307 3.76 -2.27 -5.95
CA GLU A 307 4.45 -3.35 -6.65
C GLU A 307 3.79 -4.70 -6.35
N ASP A 308 3.49 -5.49 -7.37
CA ASP A 308 2.69 -6.73 -7.25
C ASP A 308 1.41 -6.56 -6.42
N ASP A 309 0.84 -5.36 -6.52
CA ASP A 309 -0.38 -4.99 -5.82
C ASP A 309 -0.32 -4.97 -4.29
N ILE A 310 0.88 -4.82 -3.71
CA ILE A 310 1.02 -4.68 -2.26
C ILE A 310 0.11 -3.57 -1.71
N PRO A 311 -0.40 -3.74 -0.47
CA PRO A 311 -1.25 -2.73 0.15
C PRO A 311 -0.44 -1.45 0.39
N ILE A 312 -1.07 -0.32 0.07
CA ILE A 312 -0.57 1.02 0.38
C ILE A 312 -1.63 1.71 1.23
N THR A 313 -1.28 2.15 2.43
CA THR A 313 -2.17 3.00 3.23
C THR A 313 -1.77 4.48 3.08
N PRO A 314 -2.70 5.44 3.14
CA PRO A 314 -2.36 6.87 3.11
C PRO A 314 -1.45 7.33 4.27
N THR A 315 -1.40 6.54 5.34
CA THR A 315 -0.52 6.75 6.50
C THR A 315 0.85 6.09 6.37
N SER A 316 1.08 5.28 5.33
CA SER A 316 2.37 4.62 5.07
C SER A 316 3.46 5.63 4.72
N ASP A 317 4.71 5.24 4.96
CA ASP A 317 5.87 6.03 4.54
C ASP A 317 5.97 6.14 3.03
N LEU A 318 5.66 5.06 2.31
CA LEU A 318 5.64 5.02 0.84
C LEU A 318 4.75 6.14 0.28
N TYR A 319 3.49 6.21 0.73
CA TYR A 319 2.55 7.23 0.29
C TYR A 319 3.02 8.66 0.64
N ARG A 320 3.46 8.88 1.88
CA ARG A 320 3.91 10.20 2.35
C ARG A 320 5.15 10.69 1.63
N ASN A 321 6.13 9.81 1.43
CA ASN A 321 7.38 10.15 0.77
C ASN A 321 7.18 10.36 -0.74
N LEU A 322 6.33 9.57 -1.39
CA LEU A 322 5.93 9.83 -2.77
C LEU A 322 5.26 11.19 -2.89
N LYS A 323 4.30 11.50 -2.02
CA LYS A 323 3.64 12.82 -1.98
C LYS A 323 4.66 13.95 -1.80
N GLN A 324 5.60 13.82 -0.88
CA GLN A 324 6.64 14.82 -0.66
C GLN A 324 7.59 14.95 -1.84
N ALA A 325 7.97 13.84 -2.49
CA ALA A 325 8.83 13.85 -3.66
C ALA A 325 8.13 14.53 -4.85
N LEU A 326 6.86 14.19 -5.11
CA LEU A 326 6.04 14.86 -6.14
C LEU A 326 5.89 16.37 -5.89
N GLN A 327 5.81 16.79 -4.63
CA GLN A 327 5.80 18.22 -4.28
C GLN A 327 7.17 18.90 -4.47
N THR A 328 8.25 18.17 -4.24
CA THR A 328 9.63 18.69 -4.31
C THR A 328 10.10 18.84 -5.75
N PHE A 329 9.85 17.81 -6.58
CA PHE A 329 10.27 17.78 -7.99
C PHE A 329 9.19 18.31 -8.94
N GLY A 330 7.94 18.38 -8.49
CA GLY A 330 6.83 18.95 -9.25
C GLY A 330 6.78 20.47 -9.28
N SER A 331 5.92 20.99 -10.13
CA SER A 331 5.70 22.44 -10.23
C SER A 331 4.87 22.96 -9.03
N PRO A 332 5.31 24.01 -8.31
CA PRO A 332 4.60 24.51 -7.10
C PRO A 332 3.15 24.95 -7.33
N ASN A 333 2.80 25.30 -8.57
CA ASN A 333 1.46 25.77 -8.95
C ASN A 333 0.53 24.66 -9.44
N ARG A 334 0.99 23.39 -9.47
CA ARG A 334 0.17 22.24 -9.85
C ARG A 334 -0.32 21.53 -8.59
N TRP A 335 -1.62 21.25 -8.55
CA TRP A 335 -2.23 20.48 -7.49
C TRP A 335 -2.20 19.01 -7.88
N VAL A 336 -1.56 18.19 -7.05
CA VAL A 336 -1.49 16.74 -7.25
C VAL A 336 -2.31 16.05 -6.17
N GLN A 337 -3.24 15.21 -6.58
CA GLN A 337 -3.99 14.33 -5.70
C GLN A 337 -3.60 12.90 -6.01
N ILE A 338 -3.07 12.20 -5.01
CA ILE A 338 -2.74 10.78 -5.11
C ILE A 338 -3.96 10.00 -4.65
N ALA A 339 -4.32 8.97 -5.40
CA ALA A 339 -5.34 8.01 -5.02
C ALA A 339 -4.80 6.58 -5.23
N ILE A 340 -5.20 5.66 -4.36
CA ILE A 340 -4.88 4.24 -4.52
C ILE A 340 -5.87 3.66 -5.54
N ARG A 341 -5.39 2.77 -6.41
CA ARG A 341 -6.19 2.10 -7.44
C ARG A 341 -7.44 1.41 -6.87
N ASP A 342 -8.51 1.43 -7.65
CA ASP A 342 -9.75 0.68 -7.37
C ASP A 342 -9.65 -0.72 -7.99
N LEU A 343 -9.58 -1.78 -7.18
CA LEU A 343 -9.45 -3.15 -7.70
C LEU A 343 -10.79 -3.70 -8.18
N MET A 344 -10.77 -4.28 -9.37
CA MET A 344 -11.84 -5.11 -9.90
C MET A 344 -11.34 -6.55 -9.95
N VAL A 345 -11.86 -7.42 -9.08
CA VAL A 345 -11.55 -8.85 -9.12
C VAL A 345 -12.44 -9.50 -10.18
N LEU A 346 -11.81 -10.03 -11.23
CA LEU A 346 -12.50 -10.67 -12.35
C LEU A 346 -13.11 -12.00 -11.92
N ILE A 347 -14.34 -12.24 -12.39
CA ILE A 347 -15.05 -13.50 -12.26
C ILE A 347 -15.26 -14.03 -13.68
N VAL A 348 -14.71 -15.22 -13.93
CA VAL A 348 -14.74 -15.88 -15.24
C VAL A 348 -15.24 -17.31 -15.06
N ALA A 349 -16.29 -17.66 -15.81
CA ALA A 349 -16.75 -19.04 -15.93
C ALA A 349 -16.75 -19.45 -17.41
N ALA A 350 -16.11 -20.57 -17.73
CA ALA A 350 -16.06 -21.08 -19.09
C ALA A 350 -16.09 -22.61 -19.13
N LYS A 351 -16.75 -23.14 -20.17
CA LYS A 351 -16.71 -24.55 -20.53
C LYS A 351 -15.76 -24.76 -21.69
N VAL A 352 -14.85 -25.73 -21.55
CA VAL A 352 -13.78 -26.00 -22.50
C VAL A 352 -13.97 -27.38 -23.11
N ARG A 353 -14.03 -27.45 -24.44
CA ARG A 353 -13.97 -28.70 -25.19
C ARG A 353 -12.52 -29.01 -25.54
N LEU A 354 -12.12 -30.25 -25.28
CA LEU A 354 -10.77 -30.73 -25.57
C LEU A 354 -10.71 -31.46 -26.92
N GLN A 355 -9.52 -31.48 -27.50
CA GLN A 355 -9.19 -32.39 -28.61
C GLN A 355 -9.20 -33.85 -28.13
N PRO A 356 -9.48 -34.84 -29.00
CA PRO A 356 -9.75 -36.22 -28.60
C PRO A 356 -8.65 -36.93 -27.79
N ASP A 357 -7.38 -36.53 -27.96
CA ASP A 357 -6.22 -37.17 -27.33
C ASP A 357 -5.74 -36.45 -26.05
N TYR A 358 -6.47 -35.45 -25.57
CA TYR A 358 -6.09 -34.64 -24.42
C TYR A 358 -7.03 -34.88 -23.21
N ASP A 359 -6.43 -35.08 -22.04
CA ASP A 359 -7.17 -35.21 -20.78
C ASP A 359 -7.24 -33.90 -20.01
N TRP A 360 -8.41 -33.63 -19.41
CA TRP A 360 -8.65 -32.40 -18.63
C TRP A 360 -7.71 -32.25 -17.43
N GLU A 361 -7.30 -33.36 -16.81
CA GLU A 361 -6.38 -33.35 -15.66
C GLU A 361 -5.05 -32.67 -15.99
N PHE A 362 -4.62 -32.72 -17.26
CA PHE A 362 -3.39 -32.06 -17.72
C PHE A 362 -3.66 -30.70 -18.38
N VAL A 363 -4.76 -30.54 -19.12
CA VAL A 363 -5.07 -29.27 -19.82
C VAL A 363 -5.66 -28.22 -18.90
N GLY A 364 -6.59 -28.59 -18.02
CA GLY A 364 -7.30 -27.66 -17.13
C GLY A 364 -6.36 -26.79 -16.26
N PRO A 365 -5.35 -27.36 -15.59
CA PRO A 365 -4.36 -26.58 -14.85
C PRO A 365 -3.56 -25.61 -15.73
N VAL A 366 -3.25 -25.98 -16.97
CA VAL A 366 -2.52 -25.12 -17.92
C VAL A 366 -3.41 -23.98 -18.40
N VAL A 367 -4.70 -24.22 -18.66
CA VAL A 367 -5.68 -23.17 -18.95
C VAL A 367 -5.80 -22.20 -17.79
N LYS A 368 -5.95 -22.72 -16.56
CA LYS A 368 -6.02 -21.90 -15.35
C LYS A 368 -4.77 -21.03 -15.19
N ALA A 369 -3.58 -21.60 -15.31
CA ALA A 369 -2.32 -20.87 -15.22
C ALA A 369 -2.18 -19.81 -16.32
N THR A 370 -2.61 -20.11 -17.55
CA THR A 370 -2.57 -19.18 -18.68
C THR A 370 -3.48 -17.98 -18.45
N LEU A 371 -4.69 -18.20 -17.94
CA LEU A 371 -5.62 -17.11 -17.58
C LEU A 371 -5.09 -16.26 -16.43
N LEU A 372 -4.59 -16.89 -15.36
CA LEU A 372 -4.00 -16.18 -14.22
C LEU A 372 -2.79 -15.32 -14.65
N GLU A 373 -1.92 -15.83 -15.53
CA GLU A 373 -0.80 -15.06 -16.08
C GLU A 373 -1.29 -13.91 -16.99
N THR A 374 -2.23 -14.17 -17.89
CA THR A 374 -2.72 -13.18 -18.87
C THR A 374 -3.43 -12.02 -18.20
N PHE A 375 -4.22 -12.30 -17.17
CA PHE A 375 -4.95 -11.30 -16.37
C PHE A 375 -4.29 -11.01 -15.03
N SER A 376 -2.98 -11.24 -14.92
CA SER A 376 -2.17 -10.94 -13.74
C SER A 376 -1.98 -9.44 -13.54
N PHE A 377 -1.53 -9.06 -12.34
CA PHE A 377 -1.06 -7.70 -12.09
C PHE A 377 0.01 -7.28 -13.11
N GLN A 378 0.96 -8.14 -13.46
CA GLN A 378 2.08 -7.76 -14.31
C GLN A 378 1.65 -7.47 -15.77
N ARG A 379 0.59 -8.11 -16.26
CA ARG A 379 0.11 -7.95 -17.64
C ARG A 379 -0.96 -6.88 -17.82
N ARG A 380 -1.76 -6.61 -16.78
CA ARG A 380 -2.89 -5.68 -16.85
C ARG A 380 -2.43 -4.23 -16.60
N ALA A 381 -3.00 -3.25 -17.27
CA ALA A 381 -2.77 -1.83 -16.98
C ALA A 381 -3.97 -1.20 -16.25
N LEU A 382 -3.73 -0.06 -15.60
CA LEU A 382 -4.80 0.77 -15.04
C LEU A 382 -5.69 1.29 -16.18
N GLY A 383 -7.01 1.21 -16.00
CA GLY A 383 -7.98 1.60 -17.04
C GLY A 383 -7.96 0.73 -18.29
N GLN A 384 -7.41 -0.50 -18.22
CA GLN A 384 -7.43 -1.43 -19.35
C GLN A 384 -8.67 -2.30 -19.30
N ASP A 385 -9.56 -2.13 -20.29
CA ASP A 385 -10.75 -2.95 -20.46
C ASP A 385 -10.43 -4.44 -20.64
N VAL A 386 -11.34 -5.31 -20.23
CA VAL A 386 -11.25 -6.75 -20.46
C VAL A 386 -12.18 -7.13 -21.60
N GLN A 387 -11.65 -7.73 -22.66
CA GLN A 387 -12.47 -8.19 -23.79
C GLN A 387 -12.77 -9.69 -23.66
N SER A 388 -13.99 -10.12 -23.99
CA SER A 388 -14.30 -11.56 -24.02
C SER A 388 -13.46 -12.30 -25.06
N SER A 389 -13.12 -11.64 -26.17
CA SER A 389 -12.19 -12.16 -27.18
C SER A 389 -10.79 -12.41 -26.63
N GLU A 390 -10.31 -11.59 -25.69
CA GLU A 390 -9.01 -11.76 -25.02
C GLU A 390 -9.02 -13.01 -24.14
N VAL A 391 -10.10 -13.22 -23.36
CA VAL A 391 -10.30 -14.42 -22.53
C VAL A 391 -10.34 -15.68 -23.40
N LEU A 392 -11.16 -15.66 -24.46
CA LEU A 392 -11.28 -16.77 -25.40
C LEU A 392 -9.94 -17.09 -26.07
N ALA A 393 -9.21 -16.06 -26.53
CA ALA A 393 -7.89 -16.23 -27.15
C ALA A 393 -6.86 -16.81 -26.18
N ALA A 394 -6.87 -16.38 -24.91
CA ALA A 394 -5.99 -16.91 -23.88
C ALA A 394 -6.24 -18.42 -23.67
N ILE A 395 -7.50 -18.84 -23.55
CA ILE A 395 -7.85 -20.26 -23.40
C ILE A 395 -7.48 -21.05 -24.66
N HIS A 396 -7.82 -20.54 -25.84
CA HIS A 396 -7.50 -21.18 -27.13
C HIS A 396 -6.00 -21.31 -27.42
N SER A 397 -5.15 -20.51 -26.78
CA SER A 397 -3.71 -20.61 -26.94
C SER A 397 -3.11 -21.88 -26.31
N VAL A 398 -3.87 -22.56 -25.44
CA VAL A 398 -3.44 -23.78 -24.76
C VAL A 398 -3.56 -24.99 -25.68
N PRO A 399 -2.46 -25.74 -25.91
CA PRO A 399 -2.52 -26.97 -26.69
C PRO A 399 -3.53 -27.98 -26.12
N GLY A 400 -4.37 -28.53 -26.98
CA GLY A 400 -5.42 -29.47 -26.61
C GLY A 400 -6.82 -28.87 -26.44
N VAL A 401 -6.95 -27.54 -26.47
CA VAL A 401 -8.26 -26.88 -26.53
C VAL A 401 -8.80 -26.89 -27.97
N ASP A 402 -10.03 -27.34 -28.15
CA ASP A 402 -10.75 -27.37 -29.44
C ASP A 402 -11.72 -26.18 -29.56
N SER A 403 -12.60 -26.01 -28.57
CA SER A 403 -13.57 -24.90 -28.51
C SER A 403 -13.83 -24.44 -27.09
N VAL A 404 -14.20 -23.17 -26.92
CA VAL A 404 -14.52 -22.58 -25.62
C VAL A 404 -15.90 -21.95 -25.67
N ASP A 405 -16.70 -22.20 -24.64
CA ASP A 405 -17.96 -21.52 -24.38
C ASP A 405 -17.81 -20.68 -23.10
N LEU A 406 -17.84 -19.36 -23.26
CA LEU A 406 -17.67 -18.43 -22.14
C LEU A 406 -19.05 -18.16 -21.55
N ASP A 407 -19.28 -18.60 -20.31
CA ASP A 407 -20.56 -18.43 -19.63
C ASP A 407 -20.62 -17.09 -18.89
N VAL A 408 -19.55 -16.71 -18.18
CA VAL A 408 -19.53 -15.52 -17.32
C VAL A 408 -18.24 -14.74 -17.54
N LEU A 409 -18.38 -13.42 -17.70
CA LEU A 409 -17.29 -12.45 -17.62
C LEU A 409 -17.81 -11.20 -16.90
N THR A 410 -17.47 -11.07 -15.63
CA THR A 410 -17.86 -9.94 -14.79
C THR A 410 -16.78 -9.62 -13.76
N SER A 411 -17.03 -8.70 -12.84
CA SER A 411 -16.11 -8.35 -11.77
C SER A 411 -16.85 -7.92 -10.52
N ILE A 412 -16.19 -8.07 -9.37
CA ILE A 412 -16.62 -7.49 -8.09
C ILE A 412 -15.56 -6.52 -7.56
N ALA A 413 -15.97 -5.61 -6.69
CA ALA A 413 -15.04 -4.72 -6.00
C ALA A 413 -14.16 -5.47 -4.98
N GLU A 414 -12.99 -4.92 -4.64
CA GLU A 414 -12.10 -5.47 -3.60
C GLU A 414 -12.83 -5.68 -2.26
N SER A 415 -13.64 -4.71 -1.86
CA SER A 415 -14.40 -4.73 -0.59
C SER A 415 -15.49 -5.80 -0.55
N GLU A 416 -15.82 -6.37 -1.70
CA GLU A 416 -16.84 -7.40 -1.85
C GLU A 416 -16.29 -8.83 -1.81
N VAL A 417 -14.97 -8.96 -1.84
CA VAL A 417 -14.26 -10.24 -1.67
C VAL A 417 -14.37 -10.65 -0.21
N VAL A 418 -14.87 -11.85 0.03
CA VAL A 418 -14.93 -12.41 1.39
C VAL A 418 -13.57 -13.00 1.70
N GLU A 419 -12.91 -12.49 2.74
CA GLU A 419 -11.71 -13.15 3.27
C GLU A 419 -12.12 -14.47 3.92
N VAL A 420 -11.79 -15.58 3.27
CA VAL A 420 -12.14 -16.91 3.78
C VAL A 420 -11.19 -17.28 4.92
N SER A 421 -11.68 -17.18 6.16
CA SER A 421 -10.92 -17.55 7.35
C SER A 421 -11.38 -18.87 7.98
N ASP A 422 -12.64 -19.24 7.77
CA ASP A 422 -13.23 -20.50 8.21
C ASP A 422 -14.21 -21.11 7.17
N GLU A 423 -14.83 -22.25 7.51
CA GLU A 423 -15.77 -22.96 6.64
C GLU A 423 -17.07 -22.17 6.38
N SER A 424 -17.47 -21.28 7.30
CA SER A 424 -18.68 -20.46 7.16
C SER A 424 -18.45 -19.34 6.16
N ASP A 425 -17.30 -18.68 6.22
CA ASP A 425 -16.87 -17.68 5.24
C ASP A 425 -16.80 -18.31 3.84
N GLN A 426 -16.28 -19.54 3.74
CA GLN A 426 -16.20 -20.28 2.48
C GLN A 426 -17.59 -20.55 1.89
N ALA A 427 -18.54 -21.03 2.71
CA ALA A 427 -19.92 -21.26 2.26
C ALA A 427 -20.60 -19.97 1.78
N THR A 428 -20.36 -18.86 2.48
CA THR A 428 -20.87 -17.52 2.15
C THR A 428 -20.31 -17.05 0.82
N TRP A 429 -18.99 -17.19 0.64
CA TRP A 429 -18.28 -16.84 -0.58
C TRP A 429 -18.79 -17.62 -1.80
N LEU A 430 -18.88 -18.95 -1.68
CA LEU A 430 -19.38 -19.82 -2.76
C LEU A 430 -20.84 -19.50 -3.11
N SER A 431 -21.67 -19.19 -2.12
CA SER A 431 -23.07 -18.79 -2.34
C SER A 431 -23.16 -17.46 -3.11
N LYS A 432 -22.28 -16.50 -2.81
CA LYS A 432 -22.20 -15.22 -3.54
C LYS A 432 -21.78 -15.44 -4.99
N LEU A 433 -20.74 -16.25 -5.23
CA LEU A 433 -20.31 -16.58 -6.59
C LEU A 433 -21.39 -17.32 -7.39
N ALA A 434 -22.11 -18.24 -6.76
CA ALA A 434 -23.23 -18.93 -7.40
C ALA A 434 -24.35 -17.96 -7.78
N ALA A 435 -24.71 -17.03 -6.90
CA ALA A 435 -25.72 -16.00 -7.19
C ALA A 435 -25.31 -15.10 -8.35
N ILE A 436 -24.03 -14.71 -8.45
CA ILE A 436 -23.50 -13.96 -9.58
C ILE A 436 -23.62 -14.78 -10.88
N ALA A 437 -23.19 -16.05 -10.84
CA ALA A 437 -23.27 -16.92 -12.01
C ALA A 437 -24.72 -17.17 -12.46
N GLU A 438 -25.67 -17.31 -11.52
CA GLU A 438 -27.09 -17.44 -11.82
C GLU A 438 -27.69 -16.15 -12.42
N ALA A 439 -27.33 -14.98 -11.89
CA ALA A 439 -27.77 -13.69 -12.39
C ALA A 439 -27.30 -13.42 -13.83
N GLU A 440 -26.09 -13.88 -14.16
CA GLU A 440 -25.54 -13.82 -15.52
C GLU A 440 -26.07 -14.95 -16.42
N SER A 441 -26.65 -16.01 -15.85
CA SER A 441 -27.11 -17.17 -16.62
C SER A 441 -28.25 -16.79 -17.59
N GLY A 442 -28.08 -17.16 -18.86
CA GLY A 442 -29.07 -16.90 -19.91
C GLY A 442 -28.87 -15.58 -20.68
N SER A 443 -27.93 -14.73 -20.27
CA SER A 443 -27.44 -13.60 -21.08
C SER A 443 -26.07 -13.96 -21.68
N PRO A 444 -25.78 -13.58 -22.94
CA PRO A 444 -24.43 -13.73 -23.47
C PRO A 444 -23.46 -12.85 -22.65
N PRO A 445 -22.24 -13.33 -22.36
CA PRO A 445 -21.26 -12.52 -21.64
C PRO A 445 -20.99 -11.22 -22.41
N PRO A 446 -20.66 -10.12 -21.71
CA PRO A 446 -20.38 -8.86 -22.35
C PRO A 446 -19.19 -9.00 -23.30
N LEU A 447 -19.25 -8.34 -24.46
CA LEU A 447 -18.11 -8.29 -25.39
C LEU A 447 -16.89 -7.59 -24.78
N ARG A 448 -17.15 -6.67 -23.85
CA ARG A 448 -16.19 -5.83 -23.18
C ARG A 448 -16.71 -5.52 -21.76
N LEU A 449 -15.85 -5.73 -20.78
CA LEU A 449 -16.01 -5.23 -19.42
C LEU A 449 -15.20 -3.94 -19.32
N ASP A 450 -15.88 -2.82 -19.07
CA ASP A 450 -15.27 -1.50 -18.98
C ASP A 450 -14.44 -1.36 -17.71
N VAL A 451 -13.22 -0.87 -17.86
CA VAL A 451 -12.30 -0.59 -16.75
C VAL A 451 -11.87 0.87 -16.87
N GLU A 452 -12.31 1.67 -15.92
CA GLU A 452 -12.26 3.12 -16.07
C GLU A 452 -10.93 3.71 -15.62
N LEU A 453 -10.48 4.76 -16.32
CA LEU A 453 -9.42 5.64 -15.81
C LEU A 453 -9.95 6.52 -14.66
N GLY A 454 -9.04 7.27 -14.04
CA GLY A 454 -9.40 8.24 -13.01
C GLY A 454 -10.43 9.22 -13.57
N ARG A 455 -11.53 9.42 -12.84
CA ARG A 455 -12.72 10.13 -13.36
C ARG A 455 -13.41 10.95 -12.27
N PRO A 456 -14.12 12.03 -12.63
CA PRO A 456 -14.92 12.76 -11.66
C PRO A 456 -16.17 11.96 -11.27
N GLN A 457 -16.54 12.04 -10.00
CA GLN A 457 -17.80 11.54 -9.46
C GLN A 457 -18.57 12.72 -8.88
N GLY A 458 -19.65 13.10 -9.58
CA GLY A 458 -20.39 14.31 -9.24
C GLY A 458 -19.55 15.58 -9.42
N ARG A 459 -19.76 16.59 -8.55
CA ARG A 459 -19.15 17.92 -8.71
C ARG A 459 -17.77 18.08 -8.09
N SER A 460 -17.40 17.27 -7.10
CA SER A 460 -16.18 17.50 -6.30
C SER A 460 -15.44 16.24 -5.87
N SER A 461 -15.99 15.04 -6.09
CA SER A 461 -15.29 13.80 -5.82
C SER A 461 -14.56 13.33 -7.07
N LEU A 462 -13.41 12.70 -6.90
CA LEU A 462 -12.63 12.09 -7.96
C LEU A 462 -12.39 10.64 -7.60
N LEU A 463 -12.72 9.74 -8.51
CA LEU A 463 -12.48 8.31 -8.38
C LEU A 463 -11.12 7.96 -9.01
N PRO A 464 -10.36 7.05 -8.37
CA PRO A 464 -9.14 6.51 -8.95
C PRO A 464 -9.41 5.70 -10.22
N ALA A 465 -8.35 5.46 -11.00
CA ALA A 465 -8.37 4.48 -12.06
C ALA A 465 -8.56 3.06 -11.49
N GLN A 466 -9.26 2.25 -12.27
CA GLN A 466 -9.55 0.86 -11.95
C GLN A 466 -8.45 -0.07 -12.46
N LEU A 467 -8.25 -1.17 -11.74
CA LEU A 467 -7.39 -2.27 -12.16
C LEU A 467 -8.18 -3.57 -12.14
N ALA A 468 -8.38 -4.17 -13.32
CA ALA A 468 -9.03 -5.47 -13.43
C ALA A 468 -8.01 -6.60 -13.54
N ILE A 469 -8.06 -7.55 -12.59
CA ILE A 469 -7.17 -8.73 -12.55
C ILE A 469 -7.93 -10.01 -12.17
N LEU A 470 -7.38 -11.16 -12.57
CA LEU A 470 -7.71 -12.44 -11.95
C LEU A 470 -6.78 -12.64 -10.75
N SER A 471 -7.33 -12.64 -9.54
CA SER A 471 -6.52 -12.83 -8.32
C SER A 471 -6.29 -14.32 -8.03
N PRO A 472 -5.03 -14.75 -7.82
CA PRO A 472 -4.74 -16.11 -7.38
C PRO A 472 -5.25 -16.41 -5.96
N ASP A 473 -5.45 -15.38 -5.14
CA ASP A 473 -5.96 -15.49 -3.76
C ASP A 473 -7.46 -15.79 -3.72
N VAL A 474 -8.14 -15.64 -4.86
CA VAL A 474 -9.58 -15.91 -5.01
C VAL A 474 -9.78 -16.98 -6.10
N PRO A 475 -9.32 -18.22 -5.88
CA PRO A 475 -9.28 -19.25 -6.92
C PRO A 475 -10.66 -19.64 -7.45
N ASP A 476 -11.71 -19.47 -6.66
CA ASP A 476 -13.10 -19.78 -7.03
C ASP A 476 -13.72 -18.75 -7.97
N ALA A 477 -13.10 -17.56 -8.12
CA ALA A 477 -13.51 -16.56 -9.10
C ALA A 477 -13.27 -17.04 -10.55
N LEU A 478 -12.45 -18.07 -10.74
CA LEU A 478 -12.21 -18.71 -12.03
C LEU A 478 -12.76 -20.14 -12.04
N LYS A 479 -13.91 -20.32 -12.68
CA LYS A 479 -14.58 -21.62 -12.82
C LYS A 479 -14.38 -22.17 -14.24
N LEU A 480 -13.77 -23.35 -14.33
CA LEU A 480 -13.54 -24.03 -15.61
C LEU A 480 -14.14 -25.42 -15.59
N GLU A 481 -14.99 -25.73 -16.57
CA GLU A 481 -15.66 -27.03 -16.70
C GLU A 481 -15.35 -27.66 -18.05
N VAL A 482 -15.39 -29.00 -18.13
CA VAL A 482 -15.25 -29.70 -19.41
C VAL A 482 -16.60 -29.71 -20.13
N LEU A 483 -16.59 -29.28 -21.38
CA LEU A 483 -17.77 -29.38 -22.23
C LEU A 483 -17.83 -30.81 -22.79
N THR A 484 -18.65 -31.67 -22.18
CA THR A 484 -18.89 -33.04 -22.67
C THR A 484 -19.54 -33.00 -24.07
N PRO A 485 -19.20 -33.95 -24.95
CA PRO A 485 -19.62 -33.96 -26.35
C PRO A 485 -21.15 -34.01 -26.55
#